data_AF-A0A351G887-F1
#
_entry.id   AF-A0A351G887-F1
#
_cell.length_a   1.000
_cell.length_b   1.000
_cell.length_c   1.000
_cell.angle_alpha   90.00
_cell.angle_beta   90.00
_cell.angle_gamma   90.00
#
_symmetry.space_group_name_H-M   'P 1'
#
loop_
_entity.id
_entity.type
_entity.pdbx_description
1 polymer ?
#
loop_
_entity_poly.entity_id
_entity_poly.type
_entity_poly.pdbx_seq_one_letter_code
_entity_poly.pdbx_strand_id
1 'polypeptide(L)'
;MAFSNQSDAGRSSLNRYLRAGLFAGLIAAAINILIYLALVLFGGHDWAVMIVLSILLASLLPNLIAALAYFLLSKYTKFAFPVLVIGVVGFVLISILPHLGVGPAPSPALSQLPAGFELITVPLHIIFGLSAILIMPRLLSKNTNQTEQTIN
;
A
#
# COMPACT_ATOMS: atom_id res chain seq x y z
N MET A 1 -31.66 21.39 10.76
CA MET A 1 -30.51 20.47 10.81
C MET A 1 -29.25 21.31 10.85
N ALA A 2 -28.68 21.48 12.04
CA ALA A 2 -27.42 22.20 12.20
C ALA A 2 -26.28 21.27 11.77
N PHE A 3 -25.55 21.65 10.73
CA PHE A 3 -24.23 21.07 10.46
C PHE A 3 -23.30 21.60 11.55
N SER A 4 -23.17 20.83 12.63
CA SER A 4 -22.09 21.05 13.59
C SER A 4 -20.79 20.97 12.79
N ASN A 5 -20.17 22.13 12.60
CA ASN A 5 -18.88 22.27 11.97
C ASN A 5 -17.89 21.53 12.86
N GLN A 6 -17.57 20.27 12.53
CA GLN A 6 -16.55 19.45 13.19
C GLN A 6 -15.16 20.02 12.86
N SER A 7 -14.90 21.24 13.32
CA SER A 7 -13.55 21.82 13.37
C SER A 7 -12.66 21.10 14.40
N ASP A 8 -13.20 20.11 15.11
CA ASP A 8 -12.45 19.10 15.87
C ASP A 8 -11.87 18.00 14.97
N ALA A 9 -11.62 18.30 13.69
CA ALA A 9 -10.56 17.66 12.91
C ALA A 9 -9.20 17.99 13.53
N GLY A 10 -9.01 17.57 14.80
CA GLY A 10 -7.83 17.76 15.61
C GLY A 10 -6.64 17.33 14.79
N ARG A 11 -5.81 18.32 14.44
CA ARG A 11 -4.68 18.27 13.51
C ARG A 11 -4.05 16.89 13.48
N SER A 12 -4.55 16.02 12.61
CA SER A 12 -4.01 14.68 12.49
C SER A 12 -2.60 14.86 11.92
N SER A 13 -1.59 14.58 12.74
CA SER A 13 -0.22 14.93 12.39
C SER A 13 0.21 14.08 11.21
N LEU A 14 0.96 14.67 10.27
CA LEU A 14 1.57 13.93 9.16
C LEU A 14 2.31 12.68 9.67
N ASN A 15 2.99 12.81 10.81
CA ASN A 15 3.68 11.71 11.49
C ASN A 15 2.77 10.51 11.78
N ARG A 16 1.49 10.71 12.12
CA ARG A 16 0.54 9.61 12.37
C ARG A 16 0.23 8.84 11.10
N TYR A 17 0.02 9.53 9.98
CA TYR A 17 -0.19 8.88 8.67
C TYR A 17 1.08 8.18 8.20
N LEU A 18 2.23 8.85 8.27
CA LEU A 18 3.50 8.25 7.87
C LEU A 18 3.84 7.01 8.69
N ARG A 19 3.57 7.01 10.01
CA ARG A 19 3.72 5.81 10.85
C ARG A 19 2.76 4.70 10.42
N ALA A 20 1.50 5.02 10.14
CA ALA A 20 0.54 4.02 9.66
C ALA A 20 0.96 3.42 8.31
N GLY A 21 1.44 4.25 7.37
CA GLY A 21 2.00 3.81 6.10
C GLY A 21 3.26 2.97 6.26
N LEU A 22 4.16 3.37 7.16
CA LEU A 22 5.37 2.60 7.48
C LEU A 22 5.01 1.21 8.02
N PHE A 23 4.11 1.13 9.01
CA PHE A 23 3.67 -0.16 9.56
C PHE A 23 2.97 -1.04 8.51
N ALA A 24 2.09 -0.45 7.68
CA ALA A 24 1.45 -1.18 6.59
C ALA A 24 2.49 -1.69 5.58
N GLY A 25 3.48 -0.86 5.23
CA GLY A 25 4.57 -1.20 4.32
C GLY A 25 5.49 -2.30 4.88
N LEU A 26 5.81 -2.27 6.17
CA LEU A 26 6.60 -3.32 6.82
C LEU A 26 5.87 -4.66 6.86
N ILE A 27 4.56 -4.66 7.14
CA ILE A 27 3.73 -5.88 7.09
C ILE A 27 3.67 -6.42 5.66
N ALA A 28 3.43 -5.56 4.67
CA ALA A 28 3.45 -5.94 3.26
C ALA A 28 4.80 -6.54 2.86
N ALA A 29 5.90 -5.90 3.25
CA ALA A 29 7.25 -6.38 2.98
C ALA A 29 7.51 -7.75 3.59
N ALA A 30 7.11 -7.97 4.85
CA ALA A 30 7.28 -9.26 5.50
C ALA A 30 6.53 -10.37 4.73
N ILE A 31 5.28 -10.13 4.33
CA ILE A 31 4.50 -11.10 3.55
C ILE A 31 5.15 -11.35 2.18
N ASN A 32 5.55 -10.30 1.47
CA ASN A 32 6.18 -10.42 0.15
C ASN A 32 7.52 -11.14 0.21
N ILE A 33 8.33 -10.91 1.24
CA ILE A 33 9.58 -11.62 1.48
C ILE A 33 9.30 -13.10 1.75
N LEU A 34 8.28 -13.44 2.54
CA LEU A 34 7.91 -14.84 2.79
C LEU A 34 7.47 -15.55 1.50
N ILE A 35 6.68 -14.88 0.64
CA ILE A 35 6.29 -15.42 -0.66
C ILE A 35 7.52 -15.64 -1.55
N TYR A 36 8.41 -14.64 -1.63
CA TYR A 36 9.65 -14.76 -2.38
C TYR A 36 10.50 -15.94 -1.89
N LEU A 37 10.72 -16.07 -0.58
CA LEU A 37 11.46 -17.19 -0.01
C LEU A 37 10.80 -18.53 -0.32
N ALA A 38 9.47 -18.62 -0.30
CA ALA A 38 8.75 -19.83 -0.68
C ALA A 38 8.98 -20.18 -2.17
N LEU A 39 8.96 -19.19 -3.07
CA LEU A 39 9.22 -19.40 -4.50
C LEU A 39 10.66 -19.85 -4.77
N VAL A 40 11.62 -19.31 -4.05
CA VAL A 40 13.03 -19.73 -4.12
C VAL A 40 13.19 -21.16 -3.60
N LEU A 41 12.70 -21.45 -2.38
CA LEU A 41 12.94 -22.71 -1.69
C LEU A 41 12.17 -23.89 -2.29
N PHE A 42 10.93 -23.67 -2.72
CA PHE A 42 10.05 -24.75 -3.19
C PHE A 42 9.86 -24.73 -4.71
N GLY A 43 9.97 -23.58 -5.36
CA GLY A 43 9.78 -23.42 -6.79
C GLY A 43 11.07 -23.42 -7.62
N GLY A 44 12.24 -23.28 -6.98
CA GLY A 44 13.53 -23.18 -7.67
C GLY A 44 13.68 -21.90 -8.49
N HIS A 45 12.86 -20.88 -8.22
CA HIS A 45 12.95 -19.58 -8.88
C HIS A 45 14.06 -18.74 -8.27
N ASP A 46 15.07 -18.37 -9.06
CA ASP A 46 16.09 -17.39 -8.66
C ASP A 46 16.16 -16.28 -9.70
N TRP A 47 15.78 -15.06 -9.27
CA TRP A 47 15.80 -13.89 -10.12
C TRP A 47 16.89 -12.94 -9.61
N ALA A 48 18.00 -12.84 -10.33
CA ALA A 48 19.14 -12.00 -9.94
C ALA A 48 18.79 -10.52 -9.67
N VAL A 49 17.71 -10.01 -10.28
CA VAL A 49 17.21 -8.64 -10.10
C VAL A 49 16.43 -8.48 -8.79
N MET A 50 15.94 -9.57 -8.21
CA MET A 50 15.09 -9.57 -7.03
C MET A 50 15.88 -9.88 -5.77
N ILE A 51 16.49 -8.85 -5.20
CA ILE A 51 17.09 -8.91 -3.88
C ILE A 51 16.06 -8.56 -2.80
N VAL A 52 16.22 -9.09 -1.57
CA VAL A 52 15.32 -8.81 -0.43
C VAL A 52 15.10 -7.30 -0.24
N LEU A 53 16.14 -6.50 -0.47
CA LEU A 53 16.05 -5.04 -0.39
C LEU A 53 15.09 -4.43 -1.42
N SER A 54 15.04 -4.94 -2.65
CA SER A 54 14.13 -4.41 -3.68
C SER A 54 12.68 -4.74 -3.35
N ILE A 55 12.41 -5.95 -2.84
CA ILE A 55 11.07 -6.35 -2.34
C ILE A 55 10.64 -5.46 -1.17
N LEU A 56 11.55 -5.20 -0.23
CA LEU A 56 11.30 -4.31 0.90
C LEU A 56 10.93 -2.91 0.42
N LEU A 57 11.73 -2.31 -0.47
CA LEU A 57 11.47 -0.96 -0.99
C LEU A 57 10.19 -0.89 -1.83
N ALA A 58 9.94 -1.90 -2.66
CA ALA A 58 8.73 -2.01 -3.48
C ALA A 58 7.46 -2.18 -2.63
N SER A 59 7.57 -2.72 -1.42
CA SER A 59 6.45 -2.84 -0.48
C SER A 59 6.27 -1.57 0.37
N LEU A 60 7.36 -0.93 0.74
CA LEU A 60 7.38 0.18 1.69
C LEU A 60 7.05 1.53 1.05
N LEU A 61 7.69 1.86 -0.08
CA LEU A 61 7.54 3.17 -0.72
C LEU A 61 6.10 3.44 -1.18
N PRO A 62 5.40 2.51 -1.86
CA PRO A 62 4.02 2.74 -2.25
C PRO A 62 3.08 2.95 -1.06
N ASN A 63 3.28 2.23 0.05
CA ASN A 63 2.50 2.43 1.28
C ASN A 63 2.76 3.80 1.92
N LEU A 64 4.00 4.29 1.90
CA LEU A 64 4.32 5.65 2.36
C LEU A 64 3.70 6.72 1.47
N ILE A 65 3.73 6.53 0.14
CA ILE A 65 3.09 7.43 -0.81
C ILE A 65 1.57 7.43 -0.60
N ALA A 66 0.96 6.27 -0.41
CA ALA A 66 -0.47 6.15 -0.12
C ALA A 66 -0.84 6.83 1.20
N ALA A 67 0.00 6.72 2.24
CA ALA A 67 -0.21 7.44 3.50
C ALA A 67 -0.11 8.95 3.35
N LEU A 68 0.87 9.45 2.58
CA LEU A 68 1.01 10.87 2.28
C LEU A 68 -0.19 11.39 1.47
N ALA A 69 -0.60 10.65 0.44
CA ALA A 69 -1.79 10.96 -0.34
C ALA A 69 -3.04 10.99 0.54
N TYR A 70 -3.20 10.01 1.43
CA TYR A 70 -4.34 9.98 2.34
C TYR A 70 -4.35 11.16 3.32
N PHE A 71 -3.19 11.53 3.86
CA PHE A 71 -3.05 12.72 4.69
C PHE A 71 -3.46 13.99 3.93
N LEU A 72 -2.96 14.17 2.71
CA LEU A 72 -3.32 15.33 1.89
C LEU A 72 -4.83 15.34 1.59
N LEU A 73 -5.39 14.21 1.15
CA LEU A 73 -6.82 14.08 0.90
C LEU A 73 -7.66 14.40 2.14
N SER A 74 -7.23 13.94 3.32
CA SER A 74 -7.93 14.20 4.59
C SER A 74 -8.01 15.68 4.96
N LYS A 75 -7.10 16.51 4.43
CA LYS A 75 -7.13 17.97 4.62
C LYS A 75 -8.11 18.68 3.69
N TYR A 76 -8.35 18.13 2.51
CA TYR A 76 -9.09 18.82 1.45
C TYR A 76 -10.48 18.23 1.17
N THR A 77 -10.78 17.01 1.64
CA THR A 77 -12.07 16.37 1.41
C THR A 77 -12.51 15.45 2.55
N LYS A 78 -13.83 15.46 2.80
CA LYS A 78 -14.50 14.51 3.72
C LYS A 78 -14.55 13.08 3.17
N PHE A 79 -14.29 12.90 1.87
CA PHE A 79 -14.30 11.61 1.18
C PHE A 79 -12.89 11.04 0.97
N ALA A 80 -11.92 11.43 1.80
CA ALA A 80 -10.53 11.05 1.64
C ALA A 80 -10.31 9.53 1.57
N PHE A 81 -11.01 8.75 2.40
CA PHE A 81 -10.87 7.30 2.42
C PHE A 81 -11.44 6.63 1.16
N PRO A 82 -12.70 6.88 0.72
CA PRO A 82 -13.19 6.37 -0.55
C PRO A 82 -12.29 6.73 -1.75
N VAL A 83 -11.80 7.97 -1.81
CA VAL A 83 -10.90 8.42 -2.89
C VAL A 83 -9.58 7.65 -2.86
N LEU A 84 -9.01 7.43 -1.67
CA LEU A 84 -7.81 6.60 -1.51
C LEU A 84 -8.07 5.17 -2.00
N VAL A 85 -9.19 4.55 -1.60
CA VAL A 85 -9.54 3.18 -2.01
C VAL A 85 -9.64 3.08 -3.52
N ILE A 86 -10.36 3.99 -4.18
CA ILE A 86 -10.49 4.02 -5.63
C ILE A 86 -9.11 4.18 -6.29
N GLY A 87 -8.28 5.11 -5.78
CA GLY A 87 -6.94 5.34 -6.32
C GLY A 87 -6.01 4.13 -6.18
N VAL A 88 -6.02 3.48 -5.01
CA VAL A 88 -5.20 2.29 -4.74
C VAL A 88 -5.68 1.10 -5.58
N VAL A 89 -6.99 0.82 -5.61
CA VAL A 89 -7.55 -0.27 -6.43
C VAL A 89 -7.27 -0.02 -7.90
N GLY A 90 -7.51 1.20 -8.40
CA GLY A 90 -7.21 1.57 -9.77
C GLY A 90 -5.74 1.38 -10.13
N PHE A 91 -4.83 1.81 -9.24
CA PHE A 91 -3.39 1.58 -9.41
C PHE A 91 -3.05 0.10 -9.47
N VAL A 92 -3.55 -0.71 -8.53
CA VAL A 92 -3.28 -2.16 -8.50
C VAL A 92 -3.79 -2.83 -9.78
N LEU A 93 -5.00 -2.52 -10.22
CA LEU A 93 -5.55 -3.06 -11.47
C LEU A 93 -4.67 -2.69 -12.66
N ILE A 94 -4.37 -1.40 -12.85
CA ILE A 94 -3.53 -0.91 -13.95
C ILE A 94 -2.14 -1.56 -13.93
N SER A 95 -1.57 -1.77 -12.74
CA SER A 95 -0.25 -2.39 -12.58
C SER A 95 -0.21 -3.88 -12.94
N ILE A 96 -1.35 -4.59 -12.85
CA ILE A 96 -1.44 -6.03 -13.12
C ILE A 96 -1.81 -6.30 -14.59
N LEU A 97 -2.53 -5.40 -15.26
CA LEU A 97 -2.96 -5.59 -16.66
C LEU A 97 -1.83 -6.02 -17.63
N PRO A 98 -0.60 -5.45 -17.57
CA PRO A 98 0.49 -5.90 -18.44
C PRO A 98 0.85 -7.37 -18.25
N HIS A 99 0.73 -7.90 -17.03
CA HIS A 99 1.00 -9.31 -16.73
C HIS A 99 -0.09 -10.25 -17.26
N LEU A 100 -1.27 -9.71 -17.59
CA LEU A 100 -2.39 -10.45 -18.19
C LEU A 100 -2.42 -10.35 -19.72
N GLY A 101 -1.42 -9.70 -20.33
CA GLY A 101 -1.40 -9.42 -21.76
C GLY A 101 -2.44 -8.37 -22.18
N VAL A 102 -2.97 -7.58 -21.23
CA VAL A 102 -3.96 -6.53 -21.49
C VAL A 102 -3.27 -5.16 -21.46
N GLY A 103 -3.40 -4.39 -22.54
CA GLY A 103 -2.86 -3.04 -22.65
C GLY A 103 -1.88 -2.87 -23.82
N PRO A 104 -1.26 -1.69 -23.96
CA PRO A 104 -0.22 -1.48 -24.97
C PRO A 104 0.93 -2.48 -24.76
N ALA A 105 1.61 -2.83 -25.85
CA ALA A 105 2.72 -3.79 -25.83
C ALA A 105 3.64 -3.50 -24.63
N PRO A 106 4.02 -4.54 -23.84
CA PRO A 106 4.88 -4.36 -22.69
C PRO A 106 6.08 -3.52 -23.09
N SER A 107 6.44 -2.55 -22.25
CA SER A 107 7.63 -1.75 -22.51
C SER A 107 8.81 -2.69 -22.79
N PRO A 108 9.82 -2.28 -23.56
CA PRO A 108 11.01 -3.11 -23.80
C PRO A 108 11.68 -3.61 -22.50
N ALA A 109 11.43 -2.95 -21.37
CA ALA A 109 11.88 -3.39 -20.05
C ALA A 109 11.06 -4.55 -19.47
N LEU A 110 9.75 -4.62 -19.74
CA LEU A 110 8.88 -5.72 -19.32
C LEU A 110 9.10 -6.99 -20.15
N SER A 111 9.46 -6.86 -21.43
CA SER A 111 9.81 -8.00 -22.29
C SER A 111 11.16 -8.63 -21.97
N GLN A 112 11.97 -7.98 -21.12
CA GLN A 112 13.24 -8.49 -20.61
C GLN A 112 13.12 -9.17 -19.23
N LEU A 113 11.90 -9.23 -18.67
CA LEU A 113 11.71 -9.88 -17.39
C LEU A 113 11.89 -11.40 -17.53
N PRO A 114 12.55 -12.04 -16.55
CA PRO A 114 12.67 -13.49 -16.53
C PRO A 114 11.29 -14.17 -16.53
N ALA A 115 11.22 -15.39 -17.07
CA ALA A 115 10.01 -16.19 -17.00
C ALA A 115 9.56 -16.42 -15.54
N GLY A 116 8.25 -16.35 -15.29
CA GLY A 116 7.66 -16.55 -13.97
C GLY A 116 7.80 -15.35 -13.02
N PHE A 117 8.38 -14.23 -13.45
CA PHE A 117 8.53 -13.03 -12.60
C PHE A 117 7.18 -12.45 -12.17
N GLU A 118 6.12 -12.68 -12.94
CA GLU A 118 4.74 -12.33 -12.59
C GLU A 118 4.25 -13.03 -11.32
N LEU A 119 4.80 -14.20 -10.97
CA LEU A 119 4.44 -14.96 -9.77
C LEU A 119 4.77 -14.22 -8.48
N ILE A 120 5.68 -13.24 -8.54
CA ILE A 120 6.05 -12.41 -7.40
C ILE A 120 5.58 -10.96 -7.56
N THR A 121 5.61 -10.39 -8.77
CA THR A 121 5.16 -9.01 -8.97
C THR A 121 3.66 -8.84 -8.79
N VAL A 122 2.83 -9.78 -9.25
CA VAL A 122 1.37 -9.67 -9.10
C VAL A 122 0.98 -9.70 -7.61
N PRO A 123 1.43 -10.68 -6.79
CA PRO A 123 1.21 -10.64 -5.35
C PRO A 123 1.72 -9.36 -4.67
N LEU A 124 2.89 -8.85 -5.08
CA LEU A 124 3.45 -7.59 -4.56
C LEU A 124 2.46 -6.42 -4.65
N HIS A 125 1.84 -6.21 -5.82
CA HIS A 125 0.87 -5.14 -6.03
C HIS A 125 -0.41 -5.36 -5.22
N ILE A 126 -0.91 -6.60 -5.18
CA ILE A 126 -2.13 -6.95 -4.43
C ILE A 126 -1.90 -6.72 -2.93
N ILE A 127 -0.79 -7.21 -2.39
CA ILE A 127 -0.46 -7.10 -0.97
C ILE A 127 -0.26 -5.64 -0.57
N PHE A 128 0.39 -4.83 -1.42
CA PHE A 128 0.44 -3.39 -1.24
C PHE A 128 -0.98 -2.78 -1.15
N GLY A 129 -1.85 -3.09 -2.12
CA GLY A 129 -3.19 -2.52 -2.14
C GLY A 129 -4.01 -2.89 -0.91
N LEU A 130 -3.95 -4.16 -0.51
CA LEU A 130 -4.61 -4.67 0.68
C LEU A 130 -4.03 -4.06 1.96
N SER A 131 -2.70 -3.94 2.08
CA SER A 131 -2.09 -3.32 3.26
C SER A 131 -2.51 -1.86 3.40
N ALA A 132 -2.52 -1.12 2.29
CA ALA A 132 -2.94 0.27 2.27
C ALA A 132 -4.41 0.43 2.71
N ILE A 133 -5.31 -0.40 2.18
CA ILE A 133 -6.75 -0.28 2.43
C ILE A 133 -7.16 -0.84 3.79
N LEU A 134 -6.56 -1.94 4.25
CA LEU A 134 -7.02 -2.65 5.45
C LEU A 134 -6.27 -2.24 6.72
N ILE A 135 -4.97 -1.94 6.63
CA ILE A 135 -4.12 -1.69 7.80
C ILE A 135 -4.12 -0.21 8.17
N MET A 136 -3.88 0.68 7.20
CA MET A 136 -3.76 2.12 7.48
C MET A 136 -4.99 2.72 8.19
N PRO A 137 -6.25 2.54 7.73
CA PRO A 137 -7.39 3.16 8.43
C PRO A 137 -7.56 2.61 9.85
N ARG A 138 -7.28 1.32 10.09
CA ARG A 138 -7.38 0.73 11.43
C ARG A 138 -6.38 1.35 12.41
N LEU A 139 -5.14 1.58 11.97
CA LEU A 139 -4.12 2.27 12.78
C LEU A 139 -4.49 3.74 13.01
N LEU A 140 -5.14 4.36 12.04
CA LEU A 140 -5.61 5.73 12.15
C LEU A 140 -6.89 5.87 12.98
N SER A 141 -7.72 4.85 13.17
CA SER A 141 -8.90 4.94 14.05
C SER A 141 -8.56 4.70 15.53
N LYS A 142 -7.66 3.76 15.84
CA LYS A 142 -7.39 3.33 17.24
C LYS A 142 -6.86 4.45 18.16
N ASN A 143 -6.12 5.42 17.64
CA ASN A 143 -5.56 6.50 18.45
C ASN A 143 -6.55 7.62 18.77
N THR A 144 -7.71 7.68 18.12
CA THR A 144 -8.74 8.69 18.43
C THR A 144 -9.46 8.33 19.73
N ASN A 145 -9.78 7.04 19.91
CA ASN A 145 -10.53 6.55 21.08
C ASN A 145 -9.74 6.60 22.40
N GLN A 146 -8.40 6.58 22.35
CA GLN A 146 -7.57 6.62 23.57
C GLN A 146 -7.47 8.04 24.17
N THR A 147 -7.53 9.08 23.33
CA THR A 147 -7.44 10.47 23.80
C THR A 147 -8.69 10.88 24.58
N GLU A 148 -9.87 10.37 24.20
CA GLU A 148 -11.14 10.64 24.89
C GLU A 148 -11.25 9.94 26.24
N GLN A 149 -10.55 8.82 26.45
CA GLN A 149 -10.57 8.09 27.72
C GLN A 149 -9.64 8.68 28.78
N THR A 150 -8.66 9.49 28.40
CA THR A 150 -7.72 10.14 29.35
C THR A 150 -8.20 11.49 29.88
N ILE A 151 -9.32 12.01 29.38
CA ILE A 151 -9.85 13.35 29.74
C ILE A 151 -11.09 13.25 30.65
N ASN A 152 -11.62 12.03 30.87
CA ASN A 152 -12.71 11.75 31.81
C ASN A 152 -12.19 11.01 33.04
#